data_AF-A0A174B644-F1
#
_entry.id   AF-A0A174B644-F1
#
_cell.length_a   1.000
_cell.length_b   1.000
_cell.length_c   1.000
_cell.angle_alpha   90.00
_cell.angle_beta   90.00
_cell.angle_gamma   90.00
#
_symmetry.space_group_name_H-M   'P 1'
#
loop_
_entity.id
_entity.type
_entity.pdbx_description
1 polymer ?
#
loop_
_entity_poly.entity_id
_entity_poly.type
_entity_poly.pdbx_seq_one_letter_code
_entity_poly.pdbx_strand_id
1 'polypeptide(L)'
;MQIRGVELDFRLYDEDKADVKNRYFEELKKMGEIKKEMPSGTEAEKNRYLCSRIKGMFDNVFGEGTGEAVCGDGNDLLMHLDAYGQLVTEQIRQNEVYERVMDSLKKVGKFPALRS
;
A
#
# COMPACT_ATOMS: atom_id res chain seq x y z
N MET A 1 6.30 7.12 5.96
CA MET A 1 5.25 8.05 5.48
C MET A 1 4.28 8.34 6.62
N GLN A 2 3.37 9.31 6.49
CA GLN A 2 2.35 9.58 7.51
C GLN A 2 0.96 9.66 6.86
N ILE A 3 -0.02 9.00 7.46
CA ILE A 3 -1.43 9.07 7.06
C ILE A 3 -2.26 9.44 8.29
N ARG A 4 -2.94 10.59 8.24
CA ARG A 4 -3.81 11.07 9.33
C ARG A 4 -3.17 11.03 10.73
N GLY A 5 -1.91 11.46 10.82
CA GLY A 5 -1.18 11.49 12.09
C GLY A 5 -0.45 10.19 12.42
N VAL A 6 -0.78 9.06 11.79
CA VAL A 6 -0.13 7.76 12.00
C VAL A 6 1.12 7.65 11.14
N GLU A 7 2.27 7.44 11.79
CA GLU A 7 3.52 7.16 11.09
C GLU A 7 3.58 5.69 10.67
N LEU A 8 3.83 5.46 9.38
CA LEU A 8 3.97 4.14 8.78
C LEU A 8 5.38 3.97 8.24
N ASP A 9 6.06 2.92 8.72
CA ASP A 9 7.39 2.54 8.28
C ASP A 9 7.32 1.77 6.95
N PHE A 10 7.09 2.50 5.85
CA PHE A 10 6.90 1.96 4.52
C PHE A 10 8.07 2.33 3.60
N ARG A 11 9.08 1.44 3.51
CA ARG A 11 10.31 1.61 2.73
C ARG A 11 10.55 0.38 1.84
N LEU A 12 10.14 0.44 0.58
CA LEU A 12 10.13 -0.71 -0.36
C LEU A 12 11.53 -1.17 -0.84
N TYR A 13 12.53 -0.31 -0.66
CA TYR A 13 13.92 -0.54 -1.04
C TYR A 13 14.86 -0.65 0.18
N ASP A 14 14.30 -0.79 1.38
CA ASP A 14 15.04 -1.07 2.60
C ASP A 14 14.98 -2.58 2.87
N GLU A 15 16.14 -3.25 2.82
CA GLU A 15 16.22 -4.72 2.96
C GLU A 15 15.88 -5.18 4.38
N ASP A 16 16.06 -4.33 5.39
CA ASP A 16 15.62 -4.61 6.77
C ASP A 16 14.08 -4.56 6.91
N LYS A 17 13.37 -4.20 5.82
CA LYS A 17 11.90 -4.10 5.72
C LYS A 17 11.33 -4.97 4.61
N ALA A 18 12.08 -5.97 4.16
CA ALA A 18 11.65 -6.89 3.10
C ALA A 18 10.32 -7.62 3.44
N ASP A 19 10.05 -7.87 4.72
CA ASP A 19 8.80 -8.48 5.19
C ASP A 19 7.58 -7.56 4.94
N VAL A 20 7.69 -6.27 5.25
CA VAL A 20 6.64 -5.26 5.02
C VAL A 20 6.35 -5.15 3.52
N LYS A 21 7.41 -5.12 2.70
CA LYS A 21 7.30 -5.10 1.24
C LYS A 21 6.55 -6.33 0.71
N ASN A 22 6.91 -7.53 1.16
CA ASN A 22 6.27 -8.76 0.72
C ASN A 22 4.78 -8.78 1.09
N ARG A 23 4.45 -8.48 2.35
CA ARG A 23 3.07 -8.38 2.82
C ARG A 23 2.27 -7.34 2.02
N TYR A 24 2.88 -6.19 1.73
CA TYR A 24 2.26 -5.14 0.93
C TYR A 24 1.87 -5.62 -0.47
N PHE A 25 2.78 -6.27 -1.20
CA PHE A 25 2.46 -6.75 -2.55
C PHE A 25 1.47 -7.92 -2.56
N GLU A 26 1.49 -8.77 -1.54
CA GLU A 26 0.48 -9.82 -1.35
C GLU A 26 -0.92 -9.21 -1.15
N GLU A 27 -1.05 -8.22 -0.26
CA GLU A 27 -2.33 -7.55 -0.02
C GLU A 27 -2.78 -6.72 -1.24
N LEU A 28 -1.84 -6.07 -1.94
CA LEU A 28 -2.13 -5.34 -3.18
C LEU A 28 -2.71 -6.26 -4.26
N LYS A 29 -2.19 -7.49 -4.37
CA LYS A 29 -2.74 -8.52 -5.27
C LYS A 29 -4.17 -8.88 -4.87
N LYS A 30 -4.43 -9.12 -3.57
CA LYS A 30 -5.77 -9.40 -3.06
C LYS A 30 -6.74 -8.24 -3.34
N MET A 31 -6.29 -7.00 -3.20
CA MET A 31 -7.08 -5.80 -3.55
C MET A 31 -7.39 -5.74 -5.06
N GLY A 32 -6.49 -6.19 -5.94
CA GLY A 32 -6.75 -6.31 -7.37
C GLY A 32 -7.85 -7.32 -7.72
N GLU A 33 -8.08 -8.31 -6.87
CA GLU A 33 -9.11 -9.36 -7.05
C GLU A 33 -10.43 -9.04 -6.35
N ILE A 34 -10.54 -7.88 -5.68
CA ILE A 34 -11.68 -7.52 -4.83
C ILE A 34 -13.03 -7.59 -5.54
N LYS A 35 -13.07 -7.32 -6.85
CA LYS A 35 -14.30 -7.43 -7.67
C LYS A 35 -14.85 -8.85 -7.72
N LYS A 36 -13.99 -9.88 -7.68
CA LYS A 36 -14.40 -11.30 -7.71
C LYS A 36 -15.03 -11.74 -6.38
N GLU A 37 -14.60 -11.11 -5.29
CA GLU A 37 -14.97 -11.44 -3.91
C GLU A 37 -16.07 -10.50 -3.37
N MET A 38 -16.52 -9.54 -4.18
CA MET A 38 -17.47 -8.53 -3.75
C MET A 38 -18.84 -9.15 -3.50
N PRO A 39 -19.50 -8.87 -2.36
CA PRO A 39 -20.81 -9.44 -2.08
C PRO A 39 -21.87 -8.93 -3.07
N SER A 40 -22.83 -9.80 -3.42
CA SER A 40 -24.00 -9.45 -4.25
C SER A 40 -25.05 -8.57 -3.55
N GLY A 41 -24.72 -8.05 -2.36
CA GLY A 41 -25.63 -7.29 -1.51
C GLY A 41 -25.88 -5.85 -1.96
N THR A 42 -26.50 -5.10 -1.05
CA THR A 42 -26.74 -3.66 -1.13
C THR A 42 -25.45 -2.87 -1.27
N GLU A 43 -25.55 -1.62 -1.74
CA GLU A 43 -24.40 -0.71 -1.81
C GLU A 43 -23.75 -0.49 -0.44
N ALA A 44 -24.55 -0.40 0.63
CA ALA A 44 -24.03 -0.28 1.99
C ALA A 44 -23.20 -1.50 2.42
N GLU A 45 -23.61 -2.72 2.04
CA GLU A 45 -22.84 -3.94 2.33
C GLU A 45 -21.54 -3.99 1.54
N LYS A 46 -21.57 -3.59 0.26
CA LYS A 46 -20.37 -3.46 -0.57
C LYS A 46 -19.40 -2.42 -0.01
N ASN A 47 -19.90 -1.28 0.43
CA ASN A 47 -19.09 -0.22 1.02
C ASN A 47 -18.44 -0.67 2.34
N ARG A 48 -19.20 -1.32 3.23
CA ARG A 48 -18.64 -1.92 4.45
C ARG A 48 -17.56 -2.96 4.13
N TYR A 49 -17.81 -3.81 3.13
CA TYR A 49 -16.82 -4.79 2.68
C TYR A 49 -15.52 -4.10 2.22
N LEU A 50 -15.61 -3.07 1.39
CA LEU A 50 -14.45 -2.29 0.95
C LEU A 50 -13.70 -1.65 2.13
N CYS A 51 -14.41 -1.04 3.08
CA CYS A 51 -13.80 -0.47 4.29
C CYS A 51 -13.02 -1.53 5.07
N SER A 52 -13.63 -2.70 5.31
CA SER A 52 -12.98 -3.82 6.00
C SER A 52 -11.74 -4.33 5.26
N ARG A 53 -11.78 -4.40 3.92
CA ARG A 53 -10.62 -4.82 3.12
C ARG A 53 -9.47 -3.82 3.19
N ILE A 54 -9.78 -2.53 3.21
CA ILE A 54 -8.76 -1.48 3.35
C ILE A 54 -8.15 -1.49 4.75
N LYS A 55 -8.96 -1.61 5.81
CA LYS A 55 -8.42 -1.77 7.19
C LYS A 55 -7.51 -2.99 7.27
N GLY A 56 -7.98 -4.13 6.76
CA GLY A 56 -7.21 -5.38 6.72
C GLY A 56 -5.88 -5.25 5.97
N MET A 57 -5.81 -4.49 4.87
CA MET A 57 -4.55 -4.19 4.19
C MET A 57 -3.55 -3.54 5.16
N PHE A 58 -3.95 -2.49 5.87
CA PHE A 58 -3.06 -1.80 6.82
C PHE A 58 -2.66 -2.71 7.99
N ASP A 59 -3.60 -3.48 8.54
CA ASP A 59 -3.32 -4.43 9.62
C ASP A 59 -2.32 -5.51 9.19
N ASN A 60 -2.52 -6.10 8.01
CA ASN A 60 -1.67 -7.17 7.51
C ASN A 60 -0.27 -6.67 7.17
N VAL A 61 -0.13 -5.44 6.65
CA VAL A 61 1.16 -4.87 6.24
C VAL A 61 1.95 -4.29 7.40
N PHE A 62 1.30 -3.61 8.34
CA PHE A 62 1.97 -2.83 9.38
C PHE A 62 1.77 -3.38 10.79
N GLY A 63 0.85 -4.32 10.98
CA GLY A 63 0.53 -4.94 12.26
C GLY A 63 -0.91 -4.64 12.69
N GLU A 64 -1.48 -5.56 13.46
CA GLU A 64 -2.86 -5.50 13.97
C GLU A 64 -3.16 -4.16 14.67
N GLY A 65 -4.31 -3.56 14.34
CA GLY A 65 -4.76 -2.27 14.87
C GLY A 65 -4.32 -1.07 14.03
N THR A 66 -3.41 -1.24 13.07
CA THR A 66 -3.01 -0.15 12.17
C THR A 66 -4.15 0.30 11.26
N GLY A 67 -5.00 -0.62 10.83
CA GLY A 67 -6.17 -0.33 9.99
C GLY A 67 -7.15 0.61 10.68
N GLU A 68 -7.44 0.38 11.95
CA GLU A 68 -8.28 1.28 12.75
C GLU A 68 -7.58 2.60 13.06
N ALA A 69 -6.29 2.58 13.42
CA ALA A 69 -5.51 3.79 13.67
C ALA A 69 -5.48 4.72 12.44
N VAL A 70 -5.31 4.14 11.25
CA VAL A 70 -5.28 4.89 9.98
C VAL A 70 -6.68 5.25 9.53
N CYS A 71 -7.66 4.34 9.54
CA CYS A 71 -8.97 4.55 8.92
C CYS A 71 -10.08 5.03 9.86
N GLY A 72 -9.85 5.02 11.16
CA GLY A 72 -10.87 5.23 12.19
C GLY A 72 -11.73 3.98 12.44
N ASP A 73 -12.60 4.07 13.42
CA ASP A 73 -13.55 3.03 13.83
C ASP A 73 -14.75 2.92 12.87
N GLY A 74 -15.14 4.03 12.22
CA GLY A 74 -16.27 4.12 11.30
C GLY A 74 -16.08 3.42 9.94
N ASN A 75 -17.06 3.63 9.06
CA ASN A 75 -17.12 3.09 7.69
C ASN A 75 -17.25 4.20 6.63
N ASP A 76 -16.62 5.36 6.86
CA ASP A 76 -16.52 6.40 5.84
C ASP A 76 -15.62 5.92 4.69
N LEU A 77 -16.25 5.40 3.64
CA LEU A 77 -15.53 4.80 2.52
C LEU A 77 -14.57 5.78 1.85
N LEU A 78 -14.91 7.07 1.77
CA LEU A 78 -14.04 8.05 1.14
C LEU A 78 -12.75 8.22 1.95
N MET A 79 -12.83 8.27 3.28
CA MET A 79 -11.65 8.28 4.15
C MET A 79 -10.79 7.02 3.99
N HIS A 80 -11.41 5.85 3.84
CA HIS A 80 -10.68 4.60 3.67
C HIS A 80 -9.95 4.59 2.31
N LEU A 81 -10.66 4.95 1.23
CA LEU A 81 -10.08 5.04 -0.11
C LEU A 81 -8.97 6.10 -0.20
N ASP A 82 -9.11 7.23 0.49
CA ASP A 82 -8.06 8.25 0.56
C ASP A 82 -6.78 7.71 1.22
N ALA A 83 -6.89 7.00 2.35
CA ALA A 83 -5.71 6.38 2.98
C ALA A 83 -5.07 5.30 2.10
N TYR A 84 -5.89 4.43 1.50
CA TYR A 84 -5.39 3.44 0.55
C TYR A 84 -4.68 4.12 -0.64
N GLY A 85 -5.26 5.21 -1.16
CA GLY A 85 -4.69 6.03 -2.21
C GLY A 85 -3.33 6.59 -1.82
N GLN A 86 -3.20 7.18 -0.63
CA GLN A 86 -1.92 7.68 -0.11
C GLN A 86 -0.85 6.59 -0.03
N LEU A 87 -1.21 5.38 0.42
CA LEU A 87 -0.28 4.24 0.48
C LEU A 87 0.22 3.84 -0.92
N VAL A 88 -0.68 3.74 -1.91
CA VAL A 88 -0.33 3.42 -3.29
C VAL A 88 0.48 4.55 -3.94
N THR A 89 0.14 5.81 -3.68
CA THR A 89 0.92 6.96 -4.16
C THR A 89 2.34 6.94 -3.60
N GLU A 90 2.54 6.54 -2.35
CA GLU A 90 3.88 6.40 -1.78
C GLU A 90 4.69 5.27 -2.45
N GLN A 91 4.05 4.14 -2.79
CA GLN A 91 4.70 3.11 -3.62
C GLN A 91 5.18 3.70 -4.95
N ILE A 92 4.29 4.41 -5.66
CA ILE A 92 4.62 5.03 -6.96
C ILE A 92 5.80 6.00 -6.79
N ARG A 93 5.76 6.88 -5.79
CA ARG A 93 6.83 7.84 -5.51
C ARG A 93 8.18 7.16 -5.28
N GLN A 94 8.23 6.07 -4.51
CA GLN A 94 9.47 5.32 -4.27
C GLN A 94 10.00 4.68 -5.56
N ASN A 95 9.12 4.10 -6.37
CA ASN A 95 9.49 3.52 -7.67
C ASN A 95 10.06 4.57 -8.63
N GLU A 96 9.41 5.73 -8.75
CA GLU A 96 9.88 6.85 -9.58
C GLU A 96 11.26 7.37 -9.13
N VAL A 97 11.50 7.41 -7.82
CA VAL A 97 12.82 7.78 -7.28
C VAL A 97 13.87 6.74 -7.66
N TYR A 98 13.56 5.44 -7.49
CA TYR A 98 14.46 4.35 -7.87
C TYR A 98 14.81 4.42 -9.36
N GLU A 99 13.81 4.52 -10.24
CA GLU A 99 14.00 4.61 -11.69
C GLU A 99 14.89 5.80 -12.07
N ARG A 100 14.63 6.99 -11.50
CA ARG A 100 15.42 8.20 -11.74
C ARG A 100 16.87 8.03 -11.29
N VAL A 101 17.12 7.40 -10.14
CA VAL A 101 18.46 7.14 -9.64
C VAL A 101 19.18 6.16 -10.58
N MET A 102 18.54 5.05 -10.93
CA MET A 102 19.11 4.05 -11.82
C MET A 102 19.44 4.62 -13.20
N ASP A 103 18.57 5.42 -13.79
CA ASP A 103 18.81 6.06 -15.07
C ASP A 103 19.95 7.07 -15.02
N SER A 104 20.08 7.81 -13.92
CA SER A 104 21.22 8.71 -13.69
C SER A 104 22.53 7.93 -13.61
N LEU A 105 22.54 6.81 -12.89
CA LEU A 105 23.72 5.96 -12.72
C LEU A 105 24.16 5.28 -14.03
N LYS A 106 23.21 4.83 -14.86
CA LYS A 106 23.48 4.29 -16.21
C LYS A 106 24.17 5.33 -17.10
N LYS A 107 23.70 6.58 -17.09
CA LYS A 107 24.26 7.66 -17.92
C LYS A 107 25.71 8.00 -17.58
N VAL A 108 26.09 7.88 -16.31
CA VAL A 108 27.47 8.17 -15.86
C VAL A 108 28.39 6.95 -15.88
N GLY A 109 27.90 5.79 -16.35
CA GLY A 109 28.68 4.54 -16.43
C GLY A 109 29.12 3.97 -15.07
N LYS A 110 28.49 4.40 -13.97
CA LYS A 110 28.90 4.04 -12.59
C LYS A 110 28.13 2.86 -12.00
N PHE A 111 27.25 2.22 -12.77
CA PHE A 111 26.56 1.01 -12.32
C PHE A 111 26.67 -0.09 -13.37
N PRO A 112 27.21 -1.27 -13.03
CA PRO A 112 27.05 -2.42 -13.90
C PRO A 112 25.55 -2.73 -13.99
N ALA A 113 25.06 -3.01 -15.20
CA ALA A 113 23.70 -3.48 -15.37
C ALA A 113 23.47 -4.69 -14.45
N LEU A 114 22.51 -4.58 -13.52
CA LEU A 114 22.00 -5.75 -12.82
C LEU A 114 21.42 -6.65 -13.92
N ARG A 115 22.18 -7.69 -14.29
CA ARG A 115 21.78 -8.64 -15.32
C ARG A 115 20.48 -9.28 -14.87
N SER A 116 19.47 -9.15 -15.74
CA SER A 116 18.20 -9.88 -15.71
C SER A 116 18.41 -11.37 -15.57
#